data_AF-A0A7H0MBR6-F1
#
_entry.id   AF-A0A7H0MBR6-F1
#
_cell.length_a   1.000
_cell.length_b   1.000
_cell.length_c   1.000
_cell.angle_alpha   90.00
_cell.angle_beta   90.00
_cell.angle_gamma   90.00
#
_symmetry.space_group_name_H-M   'P 1'
#
loop_
_entity.id
_entity.type
_entity.pdbx_description
1 polymer ?
#
loop_
_entity_poly.entity_id
_entity_poly.type
_entity_poly.pdbx_seq_one_letter_code
_entity_poly.pdbx_strand_id
1 'polypeptide(L)'
;MNQSAEAIRILDANINVPYGIFSIIDGSGYFPPLAFLNAFLLQGSDPCDQDGRMGTWRPFALTSEEYATVKKWWFEANENAVVADLGCACWDEWVQEILNN
;
A
#
# COMPACT_ATOMS: atom_id res chain seq x y z
N MET A 1 10.70 16.63 3.34
CA MET A 1 9.66 16.14 2.41
C MET A 1 8.71 15.31 3.26
N ASN A 2 7.42 15.59 3.26
CA ASN A 2 6.48 14.89 4.14
C ASN A 2 6.18 13.51 3.53
N GLN A 3 6.79 12.44 4.06
CA GLN A 3 6.68 11.11 3.47
C GLN A 3 5.27 10.52 3.63
N SER A 4 4.54 10.90 4.68
CA SER A 4 3.14 10.49 4.83
C SER A 4 2.25 11.04 3.70
N ALA A 5 2.43 12.31 3.32
CA ALA A 5 1.69 12.92 2.22
C ALA A 5 2.05 12.30 0.87
N GLU A 6 3.34 11.98 0.66
CA GLU A 6 3.79 11.32 -0.57
C GLU A 6 3.28 9.88 -0.66
N ALA A 7 3.30 9.13 0.45
CA ALA A 7 2.71 7.80 0.51
C ALA A 7 1.21 7.85 0.17
N ILE A 8 0.44 8.73 0.81
CA ILE A 8 -0.99 8.90 0.51
C ILE A 8 -1.20 9.18 -0.99
N ARG A 9 -0.43 10.09 -1.58
CA ARG A 9 -0.52 10.39 -3.02
C ARG A 9 -0.25 9.16 -3.90
N ILE A 10 0.76 8.36 -3.56
CA ILE A 10 1.10 7.13 -4.30
C ILE A 10 -0.02 6.09 -4.15
N LEU A 11 -0.47 5.85 -2.92
CA LEU A 11 -1.51 4.86 -2.63
C LEU A 11 -2.84 5.24 -3.29
N ASP A 12 -3.26 6.49 -3.15
CA ASP A 12 -4.49 7.02 -3.76
C ASP A 12 -4.44 6.91 -5.30
N ALA A 13 -3.32 7.29 -5.92
CA ALA A 13 -3.14 7.09 -7.35
C ALA A 13 -3.23 5.60 -7.74
N ASN A 14 -2.63 4.72 -6.93
CA ASN A 14 -2.59 3.29 -7.19
C ASN A 14 -3.97 2.61 -7.06
N ILE A 15 -4.82 3.06 -6.13
CA ILE A 15 -6.23 2.62 -6.02
C ILE A 15 -6.98 2.90 -7.32
N ASN A 16 -6.68 4.02 -7.97
CA ASN A 16 -7.40 4.48 -9.16
C ASN A 16 -6.84 3.94 -10.50
N VAL A 17 -5.74 3.19 -10.48
CA VAL A 17 -5.16 2.56 -11.68
C VAL A 17 -5.73 1.15 -11.84
N PRO A 18 -6.25 0.78 -13.03
CA PRO A 18 -6.66 -0.59 -13.31
C PRO A 18 -5.51 -1.57 -13.05
N TYR A 19 -5.75 -2.59 -12.22
CA TYR A 19 -4.78 -3.60 -11.79
C TYR A 19 -3.67 -3.10 -10.85
N GLY A 20 -3.73 -1.85 -10.37
CA GLY A 20 -2.83 -1.40 -9.31
C GLY A 20 -3.04 -2.23 -8.04
N ILE A 21 -1.98 -2.62 -7.34
CA ILE A 21 -2.11 -3.52 -6.18
C ILE A 21 -3.04 -2.96 -5.10
N PHE A 22 -3.04 -1.64 -4.88
CA PHE A 22 -3.93 -0.99 -3.92
C PHE A 22 -5.38 -0.92 -4.37
N SER A 23 -5.70 -1.03 -5.67
CA SER A 23 -7.09 -1.20 -6.12
C SER A 23 -7.68 -2.52 -5.61
N ILE A 24 -6.84 -3.55 -5.48
CA ILE A 24 -7.23 -4.87 -4.96
C ILE A 24 -7.25 -4.85 -3.43
N ILE A 25 -6.24 -4.24 -2.79
CA ILE A 25 -6.19 -4.09 -1.34
C ILE A 25 -7.40 -3.30 -0.82
N ASP A 26 -7.81 -2.23 -1.51
CA ASP A 26 -9.00 -1.44 -1.17
C ASP A 26 -10.26 -2.31 -1.06
N GLY A 27 -10.44 -3.24 -2.01
CA GLY A 27 -11.56 -4.19 -2.00
C GLY A 27 -11.43 -5.35 -0.99
N SER A 28 -10.23 -5.60 -0.44
CA SER A 28 -9.95 -6.76 0.43
C SER A 28 -10.38 -6.59 1.88
N GLY A 29 -10.60 -5.35 2.35
CA GLY A 29 -10.82 -5.06 3.77
C GLY A 29 -9.57 -5.18 4.64
N TYR A 30 -8.38 -5.27 4.05
CA TYR A 30 -7.10 -5.30 4.77
C TYR A 30 -6.25 -4.06 4.48
N PHE A 31 -5.33 -3.77 5.39
CA PHE A 31 -4.27 -2.78 5.18
C PHE A 31 -2.92 -3.38 5.62
N PRO A 32 -1.84 -3.21 4.83
CA PRO A 32 -0.56 -3.83 5.14
C PRO A 32 0.06 -3.25 6.42
N PRO A 33 0.72 -4.07 7.25
CA PRO A 33 1.59 -3.60 8.32
C PRO A 33 2.69 -2.66 7.82
N LEU A 34 3.23 -1.82 8.71
CA LEU A 34 4.28 -0.84 8.38
C LEU A 34 5.47 -1.45 7.62
N ALA A 35 5.98 -2.60 8.07
CA ALA A 35 7.12 -3.24 7.42
C ALA A 35 6.82 -3.61 5.95
N PHE A 36 5.59 -4.05 5.68
CA PHE A 36 5.16 -4.48 4.35
C PHE A 36 4.89 -3.27 3.45
N LEU A 37 4.22 -2.24 3.99
CA LEU A 37 4.04 -0.99 3.27
C LEU A 37 5.40 -0.33 2.93
N ASN A 38 6.36 -0.37 3.85
CA ASN A 38 7.70 0.15 3.59
C ASN A 38 8.43 -0.66 2.51
N ALA A 39 8.25 -1.98 2.45
CA ALA A 39 8.82 -2.79 1.36
C ALA A 39 8.27 -2.34 -0.01
N PHE A 40 6.95 -2.12 -0.12
CA PHE A 40 6.34 -1.55 -1.32
C PHE A 40 6.90 -0.16 -1.68
N LEU A 41 6.96 0.76 -0.71
CA LEU A 41 7.43 2.13 -0.95
C LEU A 41 8.93 2.18 -1.31
N LEU A 42 9.73 1.26 -0.79
CA LEU A 42 11.16 1.11 -1.12
C LEU A 42 11.38 0.53 -2.53
N GLN A 43 10.42 -0.21 -3.07
CA GLN A 43 10.51 -0.73 -4.44
C GLN A 43 10.57 0.41 -5.48
N GLY A 44 9.92 1.54 -5.21
CA GLY A 44 9.91 2.70 -6.12
C GLY A 44 8.99 2.56 -7.33
N SER A 45 8.23 1.48 -7.42
CA SER A 45 7.26 1.20 -8.48
C SER A 45 6.22 0.20 -7.98
N ASP A 46 5.04 0.20 -8.61
CA ASP A 46 4.03 -0.83 -8.35
C ASP A 46 4.40 -2.11 -9.12
N PRO A 47 4.62 -3.27 -8.45
CA PRO A 47 4.90 -4.52 -9.14
C PRO A 47 3.74 -5.03 -10.00
N CYS A 48 2.52 -4.56 -9.75
CA CYS A 48 1.32 -4.93 -10.50
C CYS A 48 1.00 -3.95 -11.64
N ASP A 49 1.79 -2.88 -11.83
CA ASP A 49 1.61 -1.95 -12.95
C ASP A 49 2.07 -2.56 -14.28
N GLN A 50 1.16 -3.33 -14.89
CA GLN A 50 1.43 -4.06 -16.13
C GLN A 50 1.34 -3.18 -17.38
N ASP A 51 0.68 -2.03 -17.31
CA ASP A 51 0.44 -1.15 -18.45
C ASP A 51 1.19 0.19 -18.38
N GLY A 52 2.03 0.37 -17.35
CA GLY A 52 2.92 1.53 -17.18
C GLY A 52 2.17 2.81 -16.85
N ARG A 53 0.97 2.69 -16.29
CA ARG A 53 0.13 3.84 -15.93
C ARG A 53 0.49 4.43 -14.58
N MET A 54 1.19 3.68 -13.73
CA MET A 54 1.80 4.23 -12.53
C MET A 54 3.18 4.81 -12.84
N GLY A 55 3.36 6.08 -12.49
CA GLY A 55 4.69 6.67 -12.46
C GLY A 55 5.56 5.99 -11.40
N THR A 56 6.85 5.85 -11.67
CA THR A 56 7.82 5.48 -10.62
C THR A 56 7.95 6.61 -9.60
N TRP A 57 8.34 6.27 -8.38
CA TRP A 57 8.63 7.21 -7.32
C TRP A 57 10.03 7.00 -6.77
N ARG A 58 10.54 8.00 -6.05
CA ARG A 58 11.80 7.87 -5.33
C ARG A 58 11.58 6.94 -4.13
N PRO A 59 12.34 5.85 -3.96
CA PRO A 59 12.22 4.96 -2.80
C PRO A 59 12.30 5.67 -1.45
N PHE A 60 11.42 5.29 -0.52
CA PHE A 60 11.42 5.79 0.86
C PHE A 60 10.73 4.79 1.81
N ALA A 61 10.91 5.01 3.11
CA ALA A 61 10.27 4.24 4.17
C ALA A 61 9.68 5.21 5.19
N LEU A 62 8.48 4.91 5.68
CA LEU A 62 7.78 5.67 6.70
C LEU A 62 8.32 5.32 8.09
N THR A 63 8.35 6.34 8.95
CA THR A 63 8.41 6.15 10.40
C THR A 63 7.06 5.68 10.96
N SER A 64 7.02 5.25 12.22
CA SER A 64 5.77 4.86 12.90
C SER A 64 4.74 6.00 12.97
N GLU A 65 5.19 7.25 13.11
CA GLU A 65 4.30 8.43 13.16
C GLU A 65 3.71 8.76 11.78
N GLU A 66 4.53 8.69 10.74
CA GLU A 66 4.06 8.89 9.37
C GLU A 66 3.11 7.77 8.94
N TYR A 67 3.42 6.52 9.31
CA TYR A 67 2.54 5.39 9.09
C TYR A 67 1.20 5.55 9.80
N ALA A 68 1.18 6.03 11.04
CA ALA A 68 -0.08 6.31 11.75
C ALA A 68 -0.94 7.33 10.99
N THR A 69 -0.31 8.31 10.33
CA THR A 69 -1.00 9.31 9.49
C THR A 69 -1.59 8.66 8.23
N VAL A 70 -0.81 7.84 7.51
CA VAL A 70 -1.27 7.12 6.32
C VAL A 70 -2.39 6.13 6.66
N LYS A 71 -2.23 5.38 7.75
CA LYS A 71 -3.24 4.44 8.24
C LYS A 71 -4.55 5.14 8.59
N LYS A 72 -4.48 6.31 9.25
CA LYS A 72 -5.67 7.10 9.57
C LYS A 72 -6.41 7.50 8.30
N TRP A 73 -5.69 8.03 7.31
CA TRP A 73 -6.27 8.37 6.00
C TRP A 73 -6.95 7.16 5.34
N TRP A 74 -6.31 5.99 5.33
CA TRP A 74 -6.88 4.77 4.75
C TRP A 74 -8.21 4.38 5.41
N PHE A 75 -8.28 4.43 6.74
CA PHE A 75 -9.49 4.05 7.48
C PHE A 75 -10.62 5.09 7.44
N GLU A 76 -10.34 6.34 7.08
CA GLU A 76 -11.38 7.33 6.79
C GLU A 76 -12.15 6.97 5.50
N ALA A 77 -11.49 6.33 4.53
CA ALA A 77 -12.12 5.80 3.33
C ALA A 77 -12.65 4.37 3.50
N ASN A 78 -12.02 3.58 4.39
CA ASN A 78 -12.27 2.16 4.60
C ASN A 78 -12.53 1.82 6.07
N GLU A 79 -13.69 2.20 6.59
CA GLU A 79 -14.02 2.11 8.04
C GLU A 79 -13.93 0.69 8.63
N ASN A 80 -14.10 -0.35 7.81
CA ASN A 80 -14.04 -1.75 8.23
C ASN A 80 -12.68 -2.42 8.00
N ALA A 81 -11.72 -1.70 7.42
CA ALA A 81 -10.43 -2.30 7.11
C ALA A 81 -9.62 -2.60 8.38
N VAL A 82 -8.88 -3.70 8.38
CA VAL A 82 -8.01 -4.09 9.50
C VAL A 82 -6.56 -4.17 9.06
N VAL A 83 -5.65 -3.75 9.94
CA VAL A 83 -4.22 -4.02 9.73
C VAL A 83 -3.96 -5.47 10.06
N ALA A 84 -3.52 -6.27 9.08
CA ALA A 84 -3.22 -7.68 9.28
C ALA A 84 -2.01 -8.08 8.43
N ASP A 85 -1.10 -8.87 9.02
CA ASP A 85 0.00 -9.51 8.31
C ASP A 85 -0.41 -10.83 7.64
N LEU A 86 -1.62 -11.31 7.90
CA LEU A 86 -2.18 -12.58 7.40
C LEU A 86 -1.28 -13.80 7.66
N GLY A 87 -0.39 -13.73 8.66
CA GLY A 87 0.61 -14.76 8.92
C GLY A 87 1.78 -14.82 7.92
N CYS A 88 1.87 -13.86 6.99
CA CYS A 88 2.95 -13.73 6.02
C CYS A 88 4.21 -13.15 6.66
N ALA A 89 5.38 -13.46 6.11
CA ALA A 89 6.67 -12.95 6.58
C ALA A 89 7.13 -11.68 5.84
N CYS A 90 6.61 -11.43 4.63
CA CYS A 90 7.02 -10.31 3.79
C CYS A 90 5.88 -9.77 2.91
N TRP A 91 6.14 -8.63 2.27
CA TRP A 91 5.20 -7.98 1.33
C TRP A 91 4.80 -8.89 0.18
N ASP A 92 5.74 -9.61 -0.44
CA ASP A 92 5.43 -10.45 -1.61
C ASP A 92 4.46 -11.59 -1.23
N GLU A 93 4.69 -12.27 -0.11
CA GLU A 93 3.77 -13.29 0.41
C GLU A 93 2.41 -12.69 0.75
N TRP A 94 2.39 -11.53 1.40
CA TRP A 94 1.16 -10.84 1.78
C TRP A 94 0.34 -10.42 0.56
N VAL A 95 0.97 -9.88 -0.47
CA VAL A 95 0.32 -9.54 -1.73
C VAL A 95 -0.25 -10.77 -2.40
N GLN A 96 0.50 -11.88 -2.46
CA GLN A 96 -0.02 -13.13 -3.01
C GLN A 96 -1.23 -13.64 -2.22
N GLU A 97 -1.22 -13.54 -0.89
CA GLU A 97 -2.37 -13.91 -0.05
C GLU A 97 -3.60 -13.04 -0.35
N ILE A 98 -3.42 -11.72 -0.52
CA ILE A 98 -4.51 -10.81 -0.91
C ILE A 98 -5.06 -11.15 -2.31
N LEU A 99 -4.20 -11.46 -3.28
CA LEU A 99 -4.60 -11.77 -4.65
C LEU A 99 -5.35 -13.10 -4.80
N ASN A 100 -5.16 -14.03 -3.86
CA ASN A 100 -5.77 -15.36 -3.89
C ASN A 100 -7.12 -15.44 -3.17
N ASN A 101 -7.53 -14.39 -2.45
CA ASN A 101 -8.79 -14.30 -1.69
C ASN A 101 -9.86 -13.51 -2.46
#